data_AF-A0A945FGR5-F1
#
_entry.id   AF-A0A945FGR5-F1
#
_cell.length_a   1.000
_cell.length_b   1.000
_cell.length_c   1.000
_cell.angle_alpha   90.00
_cell.angle_beta   90.00
_cell.angle_gamma   90.00
#
_symmetry.space_group_name_H-M   'P 1'
#
loop_
_entity.id
_entity.type
_entity.pdbx_description
1 polymer ?
#
loop_
_entity_poly.entity_id
_entity_poly.type
_entity_poly.pdbx_seq_one_letter_code
_entity_poly.pdbx_strand_id
1 'polypeptide(L)' 'PGSDHTARVNGHARVVNKEELEEYKISLSVHWTDDNTKQLQGLLIEVEEAYGHCPRAFKFANLWDPETIKNNQATSV' A
#
# COMPACT_ATOMS: atom_id res chain seq x y z
N PRO A 1 13.15 2.27 -7.15
CA PRO A 1 13.43 1.82 -8.54
C PRO A 1 14.87 1.31 -8.65
N GLY A 2 15.09 0.06 -9.07
CA GLY A 2 16.43 -0.55 -9.05
C GLY A 2 16.82 -1.28 -7.75
N SER A 3 15.84 -1.66 -6.91
CA SER A 3 16.04 -2.55 -5.76
C SER A 3 15.26 -3.83 -5.97
N ASP A 4 15.93 -4.98 -5.86
CA ASP A 4 15.36 -6.32 -6.04
C ASP A 4 14.62 -6.81 -4.78
N HIS A 5 14.07 -5.90 -3.98
CA HIS A 5 13.34 -6.24 -2.77
C HIS A 5 11.85 -5.95 -2.98
N THR A 6 11.01 -6.93 -2.71
CA THR A 6 9.55 -6.78 -2.72
C THR A 6 9.02 -6.97 -1.31
N ALA A 7 8.13 -6.09 -0.86
CA ALA A 7 7.42 -6.23 0.39
C ALA A 7 5.91 -6.36 0.11
N ARG A 8 5.28 -7.37 0.71
CA ARG A 8 3.82 -7.48 0.77
C ARG A 8 3.37 -6.98 2.14
N VAL A 9 2.41 -6.07 2.14
CA VAL A 9 1.77 -5.56 3.35
C VAL A 9 0.35 -6.05 3.37
N ASN A 10 -0.06 -6.66 4.48
CA ASN A 10 -1.44 -6.96 4.79
C ASN A 10 -1.92 -5.98 5.87
N GLY A 11 -3.16 -5.52 5.75
CA GLY A 11 -3.78 -4.65 6.74
C GLY A 11 -4.97 -3.88 6.17
N HIS A 12 -5.28 -2.73 6.77
CA HIS A 12 -6.48 -1.96 6.46
C HIS A 12 -6.15 -0.65 5.75
N ALA A 13 -6.90 -0.34 4.70
CA ALA A 13 -6.76 0.90 3.96
C ALA A 13 -8.05 1.74 4.09
N ARG A 14 -7.90 3.02 4.42
CA ARG A 14 -9.02 3.98 4.47
C ARG A 14 -8.64 5.31 3.85
N VAL A 15 -9.62 5.97 3.23
CA VAL A 15 -9.46 7.35 2.76
C VAL A 15 -9.38 8.27 3.97
N VAL A 16 -8.47 9.23 3.94
CA VAL A 16 -8.35 10.30 4.94
C VAL A 16 -8.62 11.65 4.31
N ASN A 17 -9.22 12.56 5.08
CA ASN A 17 -9.46 13.94 4.66
C ASN A 17 -8.26 14.85 4.96
N LYS A 18 -8.41 16.15 4.65
CA LYS A 18 -7.35 17.14 4.81
C LYS A 18 -7.04 17.42 6.29
N GLU A 19 -8.08 17.48 7.10
CA GLU A 19 -8.00 17.75 8.54
C GLU A 19 -7.21 16.65 9.27
N GLU A 20 -7.49 15.38 8.95
CA GLU A 20 -6.75 14.23 9.48
C GLU A 20 -5.27 14.26 9.07
N LEU A 21 -4.97 14.59 7.81
CA LEU A 21 -3.57 14.71 7.35
C LEU A 21 -2.81 15.81 8.11
N GLU A 22 -3.47 16.93 8.41
CA GLU A 22 -2.91 18.02 9.20
C GLU A 22 -2.67 17.60 10.66
N GLU A 23 -3.59 16.84 11.27
CA GLU A 23 -3.42 16.26 12.61
C GLU A 23 -2.23 15.29 12.67
N TYR A 24 -2.05 14.47 11.63
CA TYR A 24 -0.90 13.59 11.47
C TYR A 24 0.39 14.33 11.11
N LYS A 25 0.35 15.66 10.94
CA LYS A 25 1.48 16.51 10.54
C LYS A 25 2.10 16.07 9.21
N ILE A 26 1.29 15.56 8.30
CA ILE A 26 1.70 15.16 6.96
C ILE A 26 1.66 16.39 6.06
N SER A 27 2.84 16.83 5.62
CA SER A 27 2.97 17.85 4.58
C SER A 27 3.14 17.21 3.21
N LEU A 28 2.58 17.85 2.18
CA LEU A 28 2.81 17.47 0.79
C LEU A 28 4.32 17.50 0.48
N SER A 29 4.87 16.34 0.09
CA SER A 29 6.27 16.20 -0.27
C SER A 29 6.36 15.63 -1.69
N VAL A 30 6.58 16.53 -2.65
CA VAL A 30 6.83 16.15 -4.04
C VAL A 30 8.17 16.74 -4.48
N HIS A 31 8.87 16.04 -5.37
CA HIS A 31 10.21 16.44 -5.80
C HIS A 31 10.22 17.79 -6.54
N TRP A 32 9.15 18.12 -7.25
CA TRP A 32 8.97 19.40 -7.95
C TRP A 32 7.65 20.00 -7.51
N THR A 33 7.70 21.18 -6.90
CA THR A 33 6.53 21.92 -6.39
C THR A 33 6.39 23.24 -7.13
N ASP A 34 5.16 23.67 -7.36
CA ASP A 34 4.79 25.01 -7.81
C ASP A 34 3.59 25.52 -6.99
N ASP A 35 3.12 26.74 -7.30
CA ASP A 35 2.00 27.38 -6.63
C ASP A 35 0.65 26.65 -6.81
N ASN A 36 0.57 25.69 -7.75
CA ASN A 36 -0.63 24.91 -8.02
C ASN A 36 -0.55 23.48 -7.45
N THR A 37 0.52 23.15 -6.73
CA THR A 37 0.74 21.82 -6.17
C THR A 37 -0.17 21.62 -4.96
N LYS A 38 -1.07 20.64 -5.03
CA LYS A 38 -2.12 20.40 -4.03
C LYS A 38 -2.28 18.92 -3.68
N GLN A 39 -2.64 18.65 -2.43
CA GLN A 39 -3.09 17.32 -1.99
C GLN A 39 -4.49 17.05 -2.55
N LEU A 40 -4.65 15.97 -3.32
CA LEU A 40 -5.96 15.60 -3.90
C LEU A 40 -6.68 14.51 -3.10
N GLN A 41 -5.93 13.55 -2.57
CA GLN A 41 -6.46 12.40 -1.84
C GLN A 41 -5.39 11.90 -0.87
N GLY A 42 -5.80 11.46 0.31
CA GLY A 42 -4.94 10.70 1.22
C GLY A 42 -5.48 9.28 1.42
N LEU A 43 -4.57 8.33 1.58
CA LEU A 43 -4.88 6.96 1.96
C LEU A 43 -4.02 6.61 3.18
N LEU A 44 -4.65 6.23 4.28
CA LEU A 44 -3.97 5.65 5.43
C LEU A 44 -4.01 4.14 5.30
N ILE A 45 -2.83 3.52 5.41
CA ILE A 45 -2.67 2.06 5.45
C ILE A 45 -2.17 1.69 6.83
N GLU A 46 -3.01 1.00 7.60
CA GLU A 46 -2.65 0.40 8.87
C GLU A 46 -2.03 -0.98 8.58
N VAL A 47 -0.76 -1.15 8.95
CA VAL A 47 -0.01 -2.38 8.70
C VAL A 47 -0.27 -3.37 9.82
N GLU A 48 -0.83 -4.53 9.48
CA GLU A 48 -0.92 -5.67 10.40
C GLU A 48 0.26 -6.61 10.24
N GLU A 49 0.65 -6.87 8.99
CA GLU A 49 1.76 -7.77 8.67
C GLU A 49 2.57 -7.26 7.48
N ALA A 50 3.87 -7.54 7.49
CA ALA A 50 4.78 -7.22 6.39
C ALA A 50 5.70 -8.41 6.08
N TYR A 51 5.74 -8.81 4.82
CA TYR A 51 6.48 -9.96 4.33
C TYR A 51 7.47 -9.55 3.24
N GLY A 52 8.75 -9.88 3.44
CA GLY A 52 9.75 -9.78 2.39
C GLY A 52 9.60 -10.93 1.39
N HIS A 53 9.67 -10.62 0.09
CA HIS A 53 9.60 -11.59 -0.98
C HIS A 53 10.74 -11.40 -1.99
N CYS A 54 11.21 -12.52 -2.55
CA CYS A 54 11.96 -12.50 -3.79
C CYS A 54 11.03 -11.97 -4.91
N PRO A 55 11.42 -10.95 -5.68
CA PRO A 55 10.57 -10.37 -6.74
C PRO A 55 10.14 -11.40 -7.78
N ARG A 56 11.03 -12.35 -8.09
CA ARG A 56 10.74 -13.42 -9.04
C ARG A 56 9.63 -14.33 -8.53
N ALA A 57 9.75 -14.84 -7.30
CA ALA A 57 8.74 -15.70 -6.70
C ALA A 57 7.40 -14.97 -6.54
N PHE A 58 7.44 -13.71 -6.09
CA PHE A 58 6.28 -12.85 -5.95
C PHE A 58 5.47 -12.73 -7.26
N LYS A 59 6.17 -12.50 -8.38
CA LYS A 59 5.54 -12.39 -9.71
C LYS A 59 4.85 -13.69 -10.16
N PHE A 60 5.37 -14.85 -9.78
CA PHE A 60 4.80 -16.15 -10.16
C PHE A 60 3.78 -16.70 -9.15
N ALA A 61 3.63 -16.07 -7.99
CA ALA A 61 2.80 -16.59 -6.91
C ALA A 61 1.29 -16.31 -7.07
N ASN A 62 0.88 -15.54 -8.09
CA ASN A 62 -0.53 -15.20 -8.36
C ASN A 62 -1.31 -14.71 -7.14
N LEU A 63 -0.68 -14.04 -6.17
CA LEU A 63 -1.33 -13.70 -4.90
C LEU A 63 -2.46 -12.65 -5.05
N TRP A 64 -2.55 -11.99 -6.21
CA TRP A 64 -3.60 -11.02 -6.55
C TRP A 64 -4.67 -11.61 -7.49
N ASP A 65 -4.56 -12.89 -7.85
CA ASP A 65 -5.58 -13.57 -8.64
C ASP A 65 -6.85 -13.78 -7.79
N PRO A 66 -8.03 -13.29 -8.24
CA PRO A 66 -9.25 -13.35 -7.43
C PRO A 66 -9.68 -14.77 -7.05
N GLU A 67 -9.47 -15.76 -7.93
CA GLU A 67 -9.81 -17.16 -7.64
C GLU A 67 -8.87 -17.74 -6.59
N THR A 68 -7.57 -17.48 -6.73
CA THR A 68 -6.53 -17.85 -5.75
C THR A 68 -6.83 -17.27 -4.37
N ILE A 69 -7.19 -15.97 -4.29
CA ILE A 69 -7.55 -15.31 -3.03
C ILE A 69 -8.77 -15.98 -2.40
N LYS A 70 -9.83 -16.19 -3.19
CA LYS A 70 -11.07 -16.81 -2.71
C LYS A 70 -10.85 -18.22 -2.17
N ASN A 71 -10.02 -19.02 -2.85
CA ASN A 71 -9.68 -20.37 -2.42
C ASN A 71 -8.86 -20.37 -1.12
N ASN A 72 -7.90 -19.45 -0.97
CA ASN A 72 -7.10 -19.32 0.26
C ASN A 72 -7.96 -18.92 1.46
N GLN A 73 -8.91 -17.99 1.27
CA GLN A 73 -9.86 -17.59 2.31
C GLN A 73 -10.77 -18.74 2.75
N ALA A 74 -11.20 -19.59 1.82
CA ALA A 74 -12.03 -20.75 2.13
C ALA A 74 -11.29 -21.86 2.90
N THR A 75 -9.96 -21.90 2.79
CA THR A 75 -9.11 -22.96 3.38
C THR A 75 -8.45 -22.53 4.70
N SER A 76 -8.46 -21.23 5.01
CA SER A 76 -7.90 -20.69 6.25
C SER A 76 -8.89 -20.94 7.39
N VAL A 77 -8.67 -22.03 8.14
CA VAL A 77 -9.37 -22.39 9.39
C VAL A 77 -8.61 -21.86 10.59
#